data_AF-A0A4R4FH21-F1
#
_entry.id   AF-A0A4R4FH21-F1
#
_cell.length_a   1.000
_cell.length_b   1.000
_cell.length_c   1.000
_cell.angle_alpha   90.00
_cell.angle_beta   90.00
_cell.angle_gamma   90.00
#
_symmetry.space_group_name_H-M   'P 1'
#
loop_
_entity.id
_entity.type
_entity.pdbx_description
1 polymer ?
#
loop_
_entity_poly.entity_id
_entity_poly.type
_entity_poly.pdbx_seq_one_letter_code
_entity_poly.pdbx_strand_id
1 'polypeptide(L)' 'MVDKLHQPMGIDDGTVTATVSIGASYYPEDGRDFYDLYRRADSASTAGSR' A
#
# COMPACT_ATOMS: atom_id res chain seq x y z
N MET A 1 -8.91 0.64 -9.33
CA MET A 1 -7.72 1.54 -9.20
C MET A 1 -6.49 0.72 -8.82
N VAL A 2 -6.60 -0.14 -7.81
CA VAL A 2 -5.56 -1.13 -7.44
C VAL A 2 -5.26 -2.11 -8.58
N ASP A 3 -6.26 -2.44 -9.42
CA ASP A 3 -6.11 -3.36 -10.55
C ASP A 3 -5.08 -2.89 -11.59
N LYS A 4 -4.85 -1.56 -11.68
CA LYS A 4 -3.80 -1.00 -12.55
C LYS A 4 -2.40 -1.29 -12.03
N LEU A 5 -2.24 -1.43 -10.71
CA LEU A 5 -0.95 -1.71 -10.08
C LEU A 5 -0.53 -3.17 -10.27
N HIS A 6 -1.49 -4.07 -10.52
CA HIS A 6 -1.23 -5.47 -10.80
C HIS A 6 -1.06 -5.78 -12.29
N GLN A 7 -1.13 -4.77 -13.17
CA GLN A 7 -0.92 -5.02 -14.59
C GLN A 7 0.52 -5.48 -14.83
N PRO A 8 0.74 -6.56 -15.60
CA PRO A 8 2.07 -7.04 -15.89
C PRO A 8 2.88 -5.96 -16.63
N MET A 9 4.11 -5.74 -16.18
CA MET A 9 5.03 -4.78 -16.76
C MET A 9 6.10 -5.56 -17.53
N GLY A 10 6.28 -5.21 -18.80
CA GLY A 10 7.39 -5.73 -19.60
C GLY A 10 8.69 -5.07 -19.16
N ILE A 11 9.70 -5.87 -18.82
CA ILE A 11 11.04 -5.42 -18.48
C ILE A 11 12.01 -6.30 -19.27
N ASP A 12 12.78 -5.71 -20.18
CA ASP A 12 13.65 -6.39 -21.13
C ASP A 12 12.93 -7.48 -21.94
N ASP A 13 13.25 -8.75 -21.73
CA ASP A 13 12.63 -9.94 -22.34
C ASP A 13 11.65 -10.66 -21.39
N GLY A 14 11.43 -10.11 -20.20
CA GLY A 14 10.60 -10.68 -19.14
C GLY A 14 9.30 -9.93 -18.88
N THR A 15 8.43 -10.56 -18.08
CA THR A 15 7.20 -9.94 -17.57
C THR A 15 7.18 -10.02 -16.05
N VAL A 16 7.02 -8.88 -15.38
CA VAL A 16 6.95 -8.78 -13.92
C VAL A 16 5.53 -8.38 -13.52
N THR A 17 4.97 -9.06 -12.53
CA THR A 17 3.69 -8.68 -11.90
C THR A 17 3.98 -8.22 -10.48
N ALA A 18 3.56 -7.00 -10.13
CA ALA A 18 3.71 -6.50 -8.77
C ALA A 18 2.56 -6.99 -7.88
N THR A 19 2.90 -7.37 -6.65
CA THR A 19 1.93 -7.55 -5.56
C THR A 19 1.99 -6.32 -4.68
N VAL A 20 0.84 -5.68 -4.45
CA VAL A 20 0.77 -4.44 -3.67
C VAL A 20 -0.10 -4.65 -2.44
N SER A 21 0.41 -4.21 -1.29
CA SER A 21 -0.35 -4.07 -0.05
C SER A 21 -0.59 -2.59 0.22
N ILE A 22 -1.84 -2.22 0.52
CA ILE A 22 -2.23 -0.82 0.79
C ILE A 22 -2.75 -0.76 2.23
N GLY A 23 -2.12 0.11 3.03
CA GLY A 23 -2.63 0.47 4.35
C GLY A 23 -3.30 1.83 4.31
N ALA A 24 -4.37 1.98 5.09
CA ALA A 24 -5.15 3.20 5.16
C ALA A 24 -5.37 3.60 6.62
N SER A 25 -5.52 4.89 6.86
CA SER A 25 -5.87 5.48 8.15
C SER A 25 -6.90 6.61 7.94
N TYR A 26 -7.75 6.84 8.93
CA TYR A 26 -8.87 7.77 8.82
C TYR A 26 -8.86 8.83 9.92
N TYR A 27 -8.96 10.11 9.54
CA TYR A 27 -9.03 11.22 10.48
C TYR A 27 -10.47 11.44 10.96
N PRO A 28 -10.71 11.75 12.25
CA PRO A 28 -9.74 11.85 13.35
C PRO A 28 -9.49 10.55 14.14
N GLU A 29 -10.14 9.45 13.78
CA GLU A 29 -10.18 8.18 14.52
C GLU A 29 -8.79 7.54 14.67
N ASP A 30 -7.94 7.67 13.65
CA ASP A 30 -6.61 7.10 13.61
C ASP A 30 -5.49 8.04 14.03
N GLY A 31 -5.80 9.31 14.25
CA GLY A 31 -4.82 10.32 14.57
C GLY A 31 -5.35 11.71 14.27
N ARG A 32 -4.82 12.69 14.99
CA ARG A 32 -5.20 14.10 14.78
C ARG A 32 -4.13 14.92 14.07
N ASP A 33 -2.98 14.32 13.81
CA ASP A 33 -1.90 14.91 13.03
C ASP A 33 -1.43 13.94 11.93
N PHE A 34 -0.69 14.50 10.98
CA PHE A 34 -0.20 13.78 9.82
C PHE A 34 0.68 12.59 10.20
N TYR A 35 1.53 12.73 11.22
CA TYR A 35 2.50 11.70 11.57
C TYR A 35 1.80 10.46 12.14
N ASP A 36 0.78 10.65 12.98
CA ASP A 36 -0.03 9.55 13.49
C ASP A 36 -0.80 8.83 12.38
N LEU A 37 -1.43 9.58 11.47
CA LEU A 37 -2.14 9.00 10.32
C LEU A 37 -1.20 8.22 9.41
N TYR A 38 -0.05 8.79 9.06
CA TYR A 38 0.95 8.15 8.20
C TYR A 38 1.48 6.85 8.84
N ARG A 39 1.90 6.93 10.11
CA ARG A 39 2.45 5.78 10.85
C ARG A 39 1.45 4.62 10.96
N ARG A 40 0.16 4.92 11.16
CA ARG A 40 -0.88 3.88 11.22
C ARG A 40 -1.16 3.25 9.86
N ALA A 41 -1.21 4.05 8.79
CA ALA A 41 -1.35 3.53 7.44
C ALA A 41 -0.17 2.61 7.06
N ASP A 42 1.06 2.99 7.40
CA ASP A 42 2.26 2.17 7.18
C ASP A 42 2.24 0.86 8.00
N SER A 43 1.79 0.93 9.26
CA SER A 43 1.63 -0.26 10.09
C SER A 43 0.57 -1.23 9.50
N ALA A 44 -0.53 -0.69 8.97
CA ALA A 44 -1.60 -1.47 8.37
C ALA A 44 -1.17 -2.16 7.06
N SER A 45 -0.33 -1.52 6.24
CA SER A 45 0.18 -2.13 5.00
C SER A 45 1.11 -3.32 5.25
N THR A 46 1.81 -3.32 6.38
CA THR A 46 2.79 -4.34 6.77
C THR A 46 2.17 -5.51 7.55
N ALA A 47 0.99 -5.32 8.15
CA ALA A 47 0.34 -6.32 9.00
C ALA A 47 -0.11 -7.60 8.25
N GLY A 48 -0.36 -7.51 6.94
CA GLY A 48 -0.76 -8.65 6.10
C GLY A 48 0.39 -9.44 5.48
N SER A 49 1.65 -9.06 5.73
CA SER A 49 2.85 -9.66 5.12
C SER A 49 3.52 -10.73 6.01
N ARG A 50 2.76 -11.34 6.93
CA ARG A 50 3.22 -12.40 7.86
C ARG A 50 2.55 -13.73 7.56
#